data_AF-A0A2R5GM43-F1
#
_entry.id   AF-A0A2R5GM43-F1
#
_cell.length_a   1.000
_cell.length_b   1.000
_cell.length_c   1.000
_cell.angle_alpha   90.00
_cell.angle_beta   90.00
_cell.angle_gamma   90.00
#
_symmetry.space_group_name_H-M   'P 1'
#
loop_
_entity.id
_entity.type
_entity.pdbx_description
1 polymer ?
#
loop_
_entity_poly.entity_id
_entity_poly.type
_entity_poly.pdbx_seq_one_letter_code
_entity_poly.pdbx_strand_id
1 'polypeptide(L)'
;MRELLHWARHKRGYELALWTSASAPVAQGVAKHIFAAPKFDLLHDCVMVLDQTACGRKGRTDRNTPNFVKPLERIWLNPKYENVYTSANTLILDNEESKTALNAENAVRVTTFDPSQENAEFGSGNEDEDEDFGEGGALWHFLDALARQPDVDVQNFMKSNPIDSFRGMN
;
A
#
# COMPACT_ATOMS: atom_id res chain seq x y z
N MET A 1 -5.42 9.59 -1.94
CA MET A 1 -5.45 8.09 -1.79
C MET A 1 -6.55 7.36 -2.57
N ARG A 2 -7.86 7.64 -2.41
CA ARG A 2 -8.92 6.88 -3.13
C ARG A 2 -8.76 6.93 -4.65
N GLU A 3 -8.47 8.12 -5.17
CA GLU A 3 -8.28 8.35 -6.60
C GLU A 3 -7.06 7.60 -7.13
N LEU A 4 -5.93 7.65 -6.42
CA LEU A 4 -4.74 6.86 -6.74
C LEU A 4 -5.06 5.36 -6.84
N LEU A 5 -5.79 4.79 -5.87
CA LEU A 5 -6.13 3.37 -5.88
C LEU A 5 -7.08 3.02 -7.03
N HIS A 6 -8.08 3.86 -7.29
CA HIS A 6 -8.98 3.69 -8.43
C HIS A 6 -8.23 3.78 -9.76
N TRP A 7 -7.35 4.77 -9.92
CA TRP A 7 -6.50 4.92 -11.09
C TRP A 7 -5.55 3.73 -11.27
N ALA A 8 -4.87 3.29 -10.21
CA ALA A 8 -3.96 2.15 -10.25
C ALA A 8 -4.69 0.88 -10.73
N ARG A 9 -5.89 0.61 -10.20
CA ARG A 9 -6.70 -0.54 -10.63
C ARG A 9 -7.18 -0.40 -12.07
N HIS A 10 -7.88 0.68 -12.39
CA HIS A 10 -8.68 0.79 -13.62
C HIS A 10 -7.93 1.40 -14.82
N LYS A 11 -6.82 2.11 -14.59
CA LYS A 11 -6.00 2.74 -15.63
C LYS A 11 -4.64 2.08 -15.83
N ARG A 12 -4.14 1.35 -14.82
CA ARG A 12 -2.84 0.66 -14.86
C ARG A 12 -2.90 -0.85 -14.62
N GLY A 13 -4.07 -1.38 -14.26
CA GLY A 13 -4.27 -2.83 -14.17
C GLY A 13 -3.68 -3.47 -12.91
N TYR A 14 -3.33 -2.69 -11.90
CA TYR A 14 -2.88 -3.24 -10.62
C TYR A 14 -3.98 -4.04 -9.95
N GLU A 15 -3.60 -5.11 -9.25
CA GLU A 15 -4.50 -5.81 -8.34
C GLU A 15 -4.28 -5.29 -6.93
N LEU A 16 -5.36 -4.92 -6.23
CA LEU A 16 -5.26 -4.24 -4.94
C LEU A 16 -5.51 -5.22 -3.79
N ALA A 17 -4.63 -5.20 -2.79
CA ALA A 17 -4.83 -5.92 -1.54
C ALA A 17 -4.77 -4.95 -0.36
N LEU A 18 -5.72 -5.06 0.57
CA LEU A 18 -5.63 -4.38 1.86
C LEU A 18 -4.99 -5.34 2.87
N TRP A 19 -3.86 -4.96 3.46
CA TRP A 19 -3.26 -5.73 4.55
C TRP A 19 -3.00 -4.83 5.76
N THR A 20 -3.74 -5.04 6.85
CA THR A 20 -3.62 -4.28 8.09
C THR A 20 -3.08 -5.13 9.25
N SER A 21 -2.37 -4.48 10.16
CA SER A 21 -1.96 -5.09 11.45
C SER A 21 -3.07 -5.01 12.51
N ALA A 22 -4.23 -4.47 12.17
CA ALA A 22 -5.40 -4.39 13.05
C ALA A 22 -6.22 -5.68 13.02
N SER A 23 -7.09 -5.86 14.02
CA SER A 23 -8.04 -6.99 14.06
C SER A 23 -9.07 -6.92 12.93
N ALA A 24 -9.66 -8.08 12.59
CA ALA A 24 -10.67 -8.19 11.52
C ALA A 24 -11.79 -7.13 11.61
N PRO A 25 -12.40 -6.86 12.78
CA PRO A 25 -13.46 -5.86 12.88
C PRO A 25 -12.99 -4.45 12.54
N VAL A 26 -11.78 -4.09 12.96
CA VAL A 26 -11.17 -2.78 12.64
C VAL A 26 -10.83 -2.71 11.16
N ALA A 27 -10.24 -3.78 10.61
CA ALA A 27 -9.94 -3.90 9.19
C ALA A 27 -11.19 -3.68 8.33
N GLN A 28 -12.29 -4.34 8.67
CA GLN A 28 -13.57 -4.19 7.97
C GLN A 28 -14.18 -2.80 8.13
N GLY A 29 -14.10 -2.21 9.32
CA GLY A 29 -14.60 -0.86 9.59
C GLY A 29 -13.86 0.19 8.75
N VAL A 30 -12.53 0.12 8.74
CA VAL A 30 -11.65 0.99 7.94
C VAL A 30 -11.88 0.76 6.45
N ALA A 31 -11.95 -0.51 6.02
CA ALA A 31 -12.19 -0.84 4.62
C ALA A 31 -13.54 -0.25 4.15
N LYS A 32 -14.61 -0.37 4.93
CA LYS A 32 -15.90 0.28 4.61
C LYS A 32 -15.79 1.80 4.55
N HIS A 33 -15.07 2.45 5.47
CA HIS A 33 -14.92 3.91 5.44
C HIS A 33 -14.08 4.42 4.27
N ILE A 34 -12.97 3.75 3.95
CA ILE A 34 -12.07 4.17 2.87
C ILE A 34 -12.67 3.78 1.51
N PHE A 35 -13.30 2.60 1.41
CA PHE A 35 -13.62 1.97 0.14
C PHE A 35 -15.11 1.89 -0.21
N ALA A 36 -16.04 2.29 0.66
CA ALA A 36 -17.47 2.33 0.34
C ALA A 36 -17.95 3.75 0.00
N ALA A 37 -17.20 4.47 -0.84
CA ALA A 37 -17.64 5.76 -1.36
C ALA A 37 -18.56 5.54 -2.58
N PRO A 38 -19.66 6.30 -2.76
CA PRO A 38 -20.61 6.10 -3.85
C PRO A 38 -20.01 6.13 -5.27
N LYS A 39 -18.84 6.76 -5.43
CA LYS A 39 -18.10 6.85 -6.70
C LYS A 39 -17.00 5.78 -6.86
N PHE A 40 -16.61 5.13 -5.77
CA PHE A 40 -15.46 4.24 -5.72
C PHE A 40 -15.81 3.05 -4.83
N ASP A 41 -16.35 1.98 -5.43
CA ASP A 41 -16.57 0.72 -4.70
C ASP A 41 -15.29 -0.12 -4.68
N LEU A 42 -14.27 0.43 -4.04
CA LEU A 42 -12.94 -0.13 -4.02
C LEU A 42 -12.87 -1.41 -3.16
N LEU A 43 -13.88 -1.68 -2.33
CA LEU A 43 -13.93 -2.89 -1.53
C LEU A 43 -14.15 -4.11 -2.43
N HIS A 44 -14.95 -3.94 -3.48
CA HIS A 44 -15.12 -4.93 -4.53
C HIS A 44 -13.90 -5.02 -5.46
N ASP A 45 -13.10 -3.96 -5.57
CA ASP A 45 -11.85 -3.94 -6.36
C ASP A 45 -10.66 -4.59 -5.63
N CYS A 46 -10.73 -4.77 -4.31
CA CYS A 46 -9.69 -5.49 -3.57
C CYS A 46 -9.77 -7.00 -3.80
N VAL A 47 -8.71 -7.60 -4.34
CA VAL A 47 -8.61 -9.04 -4.55
C VAL A 47 -8.48 -9.81 -3.23
N MET A 48 -8.01 -9.14 -2.17
CA MET A 48 -7.97 -9.68 -0.82
C MET A 48 -7.94 -8.58 0.26
N VAL A 49 -8.50 -8.92 1.43
CA VAL A 49 -8.40 -8.14 2.67
C VAL A 49 -7.81 -9.04 3.76
N LEU A 50 -6.67 -8.63 4.30
CA LEU A 50 -5.87 -9.36 5.28
C LEU A 50 -5.79 -8.54 6.57
N ASP A 51 -6.01 -9.21 7.70
CA ASP A 51 -5.94 -8.61 9.04
C ASP A 51 -4.70 -9.10 9.81
N GLN A 52 -4.62 -8.75 11.10
CA GLN A 52 -3.53 -9.14 11.98
C GLN A 52 -3.25 -10.65 12.04
N THR A 53 -4.22 -11.52 11.74
CA THR A 53 -4.04 -12.98 11.75
C THR A 53 -3.19 -13.47 10.59
N ALA A 54 -3.19 -12.72 9.47
CA ALA A 54 -2.32 -12.98 8.34
C ALA A 54 -0.88 -12.53 8.61
N CYS A 55 -0.63 -11.65 9.58
CA CYS A 55 0.70 -11.19 9.95
C CYS A 55 1.55 -12.27 10.63
N GLY A 56 2.87 -12.16 10.48
CA GLY A 56 3.85 -12.80 11.36
C GLY A 56 4.06 -11.99 12.64
N ARG A 57 4.55 -12.62 13.71
CA ARG A 57 4.88 -11.94 14.97
C ARG A 57 6.39 -11.91 15.16
N LYS A 58 7.00 -10.72 15.12
CA LYS A 58 8.46 -10.53 15.30
C LYS A 58 8.85 -10.24 16.75
N GLY A 59 7.89 -10.21 17.67
CA GLY A 59 8.11 -10.02 19.10
C GLY A 59 7.13 -9.02 19.71
N ARG A 60 7.63 -8.17 20.60
CA ARG A 60 6.91 -7.04 21.19
C ARG A 60 7.72 -5.76 21.02
N THR A 61 7.05 -4.63 20.90
CA THR A 61 7.66 -3.30 21.01
C THR A 61 8.05 -3.02 22.47
N ASP A 62 8.80 -1.95 22.68
CA ASP A 62 9.13 -1.35 23.98
C ASP A 62 7.89 -1.14 24.88
N ARG A 63 6.74 -0.85 24.27
CA ARG A 63 5.45 -0.66 24.95
C ARG A 63 4.65 -1.95 25.17
N ASN A 64 5.29 -3.12 25.06
CA ASN A 64 4.66 -4.43 25.21
C ASN A 64 3.59 -4.76 24.13
N THR A 65 3.48 -3.94 23.08
CA THR A 65 2.57 -4.13 21.95
C THR A 65 3.14 -5.19 21.00
N PRO A 66 2.36 -6.16 20.50
CA PRO A 66 2.87 -7.10 19.50
C PRO A 66 3.42 -6.38 18.27
N ASN A 67 4.64 -6.72 17.87
CA ASN A 67 5.18 -6.21 16.61
C ASN A 67 4.83 -7.19 15.48
N PHE A 68 3.93 -6.76 14.61
CA PHE A 68 3.47 -7.53 13.46
C PHE A 68 4.35 -7.27 12.24
N VAL A 69 4.56 -8.30 11.42
CA VAL A 69 5.22 -8.22 10.12
C VAL A 69 4.31 -8.81 9.05
N LYS A 70 4.42 -8.34 7.81
CA LYS A 70 3.57 -8.73 6.68
C LYS A 70 4.39 -9.54 5.66
N PRO A 71 4.60 -10.85 5.87
CA PRO A 71 5.42 -11.66 4.96
C PRO A 71 4.68 -11.93 3.64
N LEU A 72 5.06 -11.27 2.55
CA LEU A 72 4.44 -11.43 1.23
C LEU A 72 4.52 -12.88 0.73
N GLU A 73 5.51 -13.64 1.19
CA GLU A 73 5.62 -15.08 0.96
C GLU A 73 4.35 -15.85 1.36
N ARG A 74 3.58 -15.39 2.37
CA ARG A 74 2.29 -16.01 2.71
C ARG A 74 1.23 -15.83 1.63
N ILE A 75 1.33 -14.79 0.80
CA ILE A 75 0.47 -14.57 -0.36
C ILE A 75 1.00 -15.41 -1.53
N TRP A 76 2.31 -15.35 -1.78
CA TRP A 76 2.95 -16.05 -2.91
C TRP A 76 2.83 -17.57 -2.83
N LEU A 77 2.89 -18.13 -1.61
CA LEU A 77 2.75 -19.57 -1.35
C LEU A 77 1.30 -19.98 -1.06
N ASN A 78 0.33 -19.06 -1.12
CA ASN A 78 -1.06 -19.42 -0.93
C ASN A 78 -1.56 -20.21 -2.15
N PRO A 79 -2.09 -21.44 -2.00
CA PRO A 79 -2.56 -22.23 -3.14
C PRO A 79 -3.62 -21.52 -4.00
N LYS A 80 -4.38 -20.57 -3.43
CA LYS A 80 -5.36 -19.76 -4.18
C LYS A 80 -4.70 -18.79 -5.16
N TYR A 81 -3.47 -18.34 -4.87
CA TYR A 81 -2.75 -17.30 -5.61
C TYR A 81 -1.40 -17.78 -6.15
N GLU A 82 -1.16 -19.08 -6.08
CA GLU A 82 0.07 -19.70 -6.54
C GLU A 82 0.28 -19.37 -8.03
N ASN A 83 1.49 -18.91 -8.36
CA ASN A 83 1.86 -18.42 -9.70
C ASN A 83 1.12 -17.16 -10.19
N VAL A 84 0.23 -16.57 -9.39
CA VAL A 84 -0.41 -15.28 -9.71
C VAL A 84 0.45 -14.13 -9.20
N TYR A 85 0.85 -14.19 -7.93
CA TYR A 85 1.69 -13.19 -7.29
C TYR A 85 3.04 -13.77 -6.87
N THR A 86 4.11 -13.04 -7.14
CA THR A 86 5.50 -13.41 -6.83
C THR A 86 6.29 -12.17 -6.39
N SER A 87 7.53 -12.35 -5.96
CA SER A 87 8.44 -11.23 -5.69
C SER A 87 8.66 -10.34 -6.93
N ALA A 88 8.50 -10.88 -8.14
CA ALA A 88 8.76 -10.14 -9.36
C ALA A 88 7.62 -9.17 -9.75
N ASN A 89 6.41 -9.37 -9.22
CA ASN A 89 5.23 -8.59 -9.63
C ASN A 89 4.42 -8.02 -8.45
N THR A 90 4.91 -8.15 -7.22
CA THR A 90 4.23 -7.69 -6.01
C THR A 90 5.01 -6.55 -5.36
N LEU A 91 4.31 -5.50 -4.94
CA LEU A 91 4.86 -4.47 -4.07
C LEU A 91 3.99 -4.33 -2.81
N ILE A 92 4.59 -3.92 -1.71
CA ILE A 92 3.89 -3.59 -0.47
C ILE A 92 4.13 -2.13 -0.09
N LEU A 93 3.03 -1.41 0.14
CA LEU A 93 3.05 -0.03 0.64
C LEU A 93 2.82 -0.07 2.15
N ASP A 94 3.74 0.50 2.92
CA ASP A 94 3.60 0.62 4.38
C ASP A 94 4.38 1.82 4.89
N ASN A 95 3.88 2.49 5.92
CA ASN A 95 4.55 3.63 6.53
C ASN A 95 5.60 3.21 7.59
N GLU A 96 5.51 1.97 8.08
CA GLU A 96 6.41 1.40 9.07
C GLU A 96 7.34 0.34 8.44
N GLU A 97 8.64 0.64 8.37
CA GLU A 97 9.68 -0.30 7.92
C GLU A 97 9.66 -1.63 8.70
N SER A 98 9.29 -1.57 9.98
CA SER A 98 9.19 -2.76 10.82
C SER A 98 8.18 -3.78 10.28
N LYS A 99 7.10 -3.35 9.62
CA LYS A 99 6.04 -4.24 9.09
C LYS A 99 6.49 -4.94 7.82
N THR A 100 7.32 -4.29 7.03
CA THR A 100 7.78 -4.77 5.72
C THR A 100 9.19 -5.35 5.76
N ALA A 101 9.80 -5.45 6.95
CA ALA A 101 11.17 -5.92 7.16
C ALA A 101 11.52 -7.30 6.57
N LEU A 102 10.53 -8.12 6.20
CA LEU A 102 10.75 -9.42 5.53
C LEU A 102 10.70 -9.34 4.00
N ASN A 103 10.35 -8.18 3.43
CA ASN A 103 10.18 -7.97 2.00
C ASN A 103 10.76 -6.60 1.59
N ALA A 104 11.93 -6.24 2.13
CA ALA A 104 12.53 -4.92 1.92
C ALA A 104 12.69 -4.57 0.42
N GLU A 105 13.02 -5.55 -0.42
CA GLU A 105 13.16 -5.38 -1.87
C GLU A 105 11.83 -5.17 -2.62
N ASN A 106 10.69 -5.39 -1.96
CA ASN A 106 9.34 -5.18 -2.49
C ASN A 106 8.59 -4.07 -1.74
N ALA A 107 9.24 -3.42 -0.77
CA ALA A 107 8.60 -2.47 0.13
C ALA A 107 8.85 -1.03 -0.29
N VAL A 108 7.76 -0.30 -0.55
CA VAL A 108 7.81 1.14 -0.74
C VAL A 108 7.32 1.78 0.54
N ARG A 109 8.19 2.59 1.15
CA ARG A 109 7.85 3.35 2.35
C ARG A 109 7.07 4.60 1.95
N VAL A 110 5.86 4.71 2.46
CA VAL A 110 4.98 5.87 2.25
C VAL A 110 4.96 6.77 3.48
N THR A 111 4.69 8.06 3.30
CA THR A 111 4.53 9.00 4.40
C THR A 111 3.38 8.60 5.33
N THR A 112 3.54 8.89 6.63
CA THR A 112 2.45 8.72 7.59
C THR A 112 1.57 9.95 7.52
N PHE A 113 0.27 9.75 7.30
CA PHE A 113 -0.70 10.82 7.48
C PHE A 113 -0.81 11.17 8.97
N ASP A 114 -0.42 12.39 9.34
CA ASP A 114 -0.58 12.92 10.70
C ASP A 114 -1.79 13.88 10.73
N PRO A 115 -2.94 13.46 11.31
CA PRO A 115 -4.14 14.29 11.37
C PRO A 115 -3.99 15.51 12.30
N SER A 116 -2.89 15.62 13.05
CA SER A 116 -2.63 16.75 13.97
C SER A 116 -1.87 17.92 13.33
N GLN A 117 -1.30 17.72 12.15
CA GLN A 117 -0.65 18.78 11.37
C GLN A 117 -1.74 19.57 10.62
N GLU A 118 -2.15 20.68 11.22
CA GLU A 118 -2.95 21.82 10.72
C GLU A 118 -4.13 21.57 9.74
N ASN A 119 -5.33 22.03 10.15
CA ASN A 119 -6.48 22.31 9.27
C ASN A 119 -7.07 21.16 8.46
N ALA A 120 -7.01 19.92 8.95
CA ALA A 120 -7.86 18.83 8.47
C ALA A 120 -9.33 19.04 8.91
N GLU A 121 -9.97 20.12 8.44
CA GLU A 121 -11.39 20.00 8.14
C GLU A 121 -11.52 18.78 7.22
N PHE A 122 -12.27 17.77 7.67
CA PHE A 122 -12.66 16.61 6.87
C PHE A 122 -13.38 17.11 5.59
N GLY A 123 -12.61 17.53 4.58
CA GLY A 123 -13.11 18.09 3.33
C GLY A 123 -12.38 19.30 2.72
N SER A 124 -11.30 19.85 3.31
CA SER A 124 -10.63 21.04 2.70
C SER A 124 -9.11 21.18 2.92
N GLY A 125 -8.45 20.25 3.61
CA GLY A 125 -6.98 20.18 3.54
C GLY A 125 -6.57 19.80 2.13
N ASN A 126 -5.79 20.64 1.44
CA ASN A 126 -5.39 20.48 0.05
C ASN A 126 -4.94 19.03 -0.21
N GLU A 127 -5.78 18.20 -0.83
CA GLU A 127 -5.41 16.87 -1.34
C GLU A 127 -4.23 16.98 -2.33
N ASP A 128 -4.00 18.20 -2.84
CA ASP A 128 -2.91 18.66 -3.70
C ASP A 128 -1.54 18.80 -2.98
N GLU A 129 -1.49 18.73 -1.64
CA GLU A 129 -0.24 18.89 -0.86
C GLU A 129 0.31 17.57 -0.29
N ASP A 130 -0.41 16.46 -0.43
CA ASP A 130 0.14 15.14 -0.07
C ASP A 130 1.14 14.70 -1.15
N GLU A 131 2.42 15.01 -0.90
CA GLU A 131 3.55 14.73 -1.80
C GLU A 131 3.61 13.28 -2.28
N ASP A 132 3.07 12.32 -1.51
CA ASP A 132 3.06 10.91 -1.90
C ASP A 132 1.71 10.52 -2.55
N PHE A 133 0.55 10.89 -1.99
CA PHE A 133 -0.76 10.33 -2.39
C PHE A 133 -1.72 11.25 -3.18
N GLY A 134 -1.36 12.53 -3.39
CA GLY A 134 -2.09 13.46 -4.25
C GLY A 134 -2.06 13.08 -5.72
N GLU A 135 -2.93 13.66 -6.55
CA GLU A 135 -2.82 13.51 -8.01
C GLU A 135 -1.50 14.13 -8.48
N GLY A 136 -0.69 13.36 -9.21
CA GLY A 136 0.69 13.77 -9.55
C GLY A 136 1.70 13.64 -8.40
N GLY A 137 1.32 13.08 -7.25
CA GLY A 137 2.27 12.77 -6.17
C GLY A 137 3.31 11.72 -6.56
N ALA A 138 4.36 11.58 -5.75
CA ALA A 138 5.49 10.69 -5.99
C ALA A 138 5.06 9.23 -6.19
N LEU A 139 4.07 8.73 -5.43
CA LEU A 139 3.57 7.37 -5.58
C LEU A 139 2.81 7.20 -6.91
N TRP A 140 2.13 8.23 -7.38
CA TRP A 140 1.45 8.22 -8.68
C TRP A 140 2.46 8.05 -9.82
N HIS A 141 3.50 8.88 -9.84
CA HIS A 141 4.56 8.81 -10.84
C HIS A 141 5.36 7.51 -10.77
N PHE A 142 5.68 7.05 -9.55
CA PHE A 142 6.37 5.78 -9.33
C PHE A 142 5.57 4.60 -9.90
N LEU A 143 4.28 4.49 -9.55
CA LEU A 143 3.42 3.42 -10.05
C LEU A 143 3.18 3.54 -11.56
N ASP A 144 3.10 4.76 -12.11
CA ASP A 144 2.97 4.97 -13.54
C ASP A 144 4.21 4.49 -14.30
N ALA A 145 5.39 4.83 -13.81
CA ALA A 145 6.66 4.42 -14.39
C ALA A 145 6.87 2.91 -14.34
N LEU A 146 6.48 2.26 -13.24
CA LEU A 146 6.52 0.81 -13.09
C LEU A 146 5.55 0.13 -14.06
N ALA A 147 4.29 0.59 -14.14
CA ALA A 147 3.27 -0.01 -14.99
C ALA A 147 3.60 0.09 -16.50
N ARG A 148 4.40 1.07 -16.92
CA ARG A 148 4.87 1.21 -18.30
C ARG A 148 5.99 0.23 -18.67
N GLN A 149 6.50 -0.54 -17.70
CA GLN A 149 7.59 -1.50 -17.87
C GLN A 149 7.15 -2.91 -17.44
N PRO A 150 6.17 -3.52 -18.14
CA PRO A 150 5.54 -4.79 -17.71
C PRO A 150 6.50 -5.98 -17.65
N ASP A 151 7.61 -5.92 -18.40
CA ASP A 151 8.61 -6.99 -18.45
C ASP A 151 9.73 -6.82 -17.39
N VAL A 152 9.70 -5.74 -16.60
CA VAL A 152 10.69 -5.46 -15.57
C VAL A 152 10.21 -6.01 -14.23
N ASP A 153 11.05 -6.87 -13.64
CA ASP A 153 10.90 -7.34 -12.27
C ASP A 153 10.81 -6.16 -11.28
N VAL A 154 9.80 -6.18 -10.41
CA VAL A 154 9.53 -5.10 -9.45
C VAL A 154 10.74 -4.77 -8.59
N GLN A 155 11.50 -5.77 -8.12
CA GLN A 155 12.67 -5.53 -7.26
C GLN A 155 13.79 -4.84 -8.05
N ASN A 156 14.00 -5.24 -9.31
CA ASN A 156 14.94 -4.57 -10.20
C ASN A 156 14.51 -3.13 -10.51
N PHE A 157 13.23 -2.91 -10.79
CA PHE A 157 12.71 -1.55 -11.00
C PHE A 157 12.95 -0.68 -9.76
N MET A 158 12.63 -1.18 -8.57
CA MET A 158 12.79 -0.46 -7.30
C MET A 158 14.24 -0.09 -7.00
N LYS A 159 15.20 -0.99 -7.33
CA LYS A 159 16.63 -0.71 -7.16
C LYS A 159 17.12 0.45 -8.03
N SER A 160 16.61 0.55 -9.26
CA SER A 160 17.01 1.61 -10.21
C SER A 160 16.19 2.89 -10.07
N ASN A 161 15.01 2.82 -9.45
CA ASN A 161 14.06 3.93 -9.36
C ASN A 161 13.51 4.05 -7.93
N PRO A 162 14.34 4.43 -6.93
CA PRO A 162 13.84 4.61 -5.57
C PRO A 162 12.73 5.66 -5.54
N ILE A 163 11.71 5.48 -4.69
CA ILE A 163 10.54 6.40 -4.66
C ILE A 163 10.94 7.86 -4.40
N ASP A 164 12.02 8.08 -3.64
CA ASP A 164 12.56 9.42 -3.36
C ASP A 164 12.95 10.17 -4.63
N SER A 165 13.27 9.48 -5.73
CA SER A 165 13.55 10.09 -7.04
C SER A 165 12.31 10.68 -7.71
N PHE A 166 11.10 10.34 -7.24
CA PHE A 166 9.83 10.86 -7.75
C PHE A 166 9.24 11.98 -6.89
N ARG A 167 9.81 12.25 -5.71
CA ARG A 167 9.37 13.36 -4.85
C ARG A 167 9.82 14.70 -5.44
N GLY A 168 8.91 15.67 -5.49
CA GLY A 168 9.14 16.99 -6.09
C GLY A 168 9.02 17.03 -7.62
N MET A 169 8.52 15.96 -8.25
CA MET A 169 8.06 15.98 -9.64
C MET A 169 6.60 16.44 -9.64
N ASN A 170 6.35 17.73 -9.89
CA ASN A 170 5.01 18.29 -10.09
C ASN A 170 4.84 18.71 -11.56
#